data_AF-A0A645FBJ8-F1
#
_entry.id   AF-A0A645FBJ8-F1
#
_cell.length_a   1.000
_cell.length_b   1.000
_cell.length_c   1.000
_cell.angle_alpha   90.00
_cell.angle_beta   90.00
_cell.angle_gamma   90.00
#
_symmetry.space_group_name_H-M   'P 1'
#
loop_
_entity.id
_entity.type
_entity.pdbx_description
1 polymer ?
#
loop_
_entity_poly.entity_id
_entity_poly.type
_entity_poly.pdbx_seq_one_letter_code
_entity_poly.pdbx_strand_id
1 'polypeptide(L)'
;MNEFEKALYSDHFDDPNTGYRKYIDARSFAKWYILQETLGNAEPNPYYVLQSRTGKLEMYPAWDFEWSLGLAYRENNRWILPPATSPVAHLYHRNVYFSRLFQDPYFVDIAKQEWKKVKGHLPVLTTIMSEKAENIRFAQNKNFSRWPILGKYISVGLVKFDTWEEEVNYAKEFLDARVQWLDFEISNW
;
A
#
# COMPACT_ATOMS: atom_id res chain seq x y z
N MET A 1 -5.43 -20.20 9.70
CA MET A 1 -4.16 -19.90 9.02
C MET A 1 -3.60 -21.11 8.30
N ASN A 2 -3.16 -22.16 8.99
CA ASN A 2 -2.49 -23.31 8.34
C ASN A 2 -3.30 -23.96 7.20
N GLU A 3 -4.63 -24.10 7.34
CA GLU A 3 -5.47 -24.68 6.27
C GLU A 3 -5.60 -23.77 5.04
N PHE A 4 -5.72 -22.46 5.27
CA PHE A 4 -5.72 -21.46 4.19
C PHE A 4 -4.41 -21.53 3.41
N GLU A 5 -3.26 -21.52 4.10
CA GLU A 5 -1.95 -21.56 3.45
C GLU A 5 -1.75 -22.86 2.67
N LYS A 6 -2.14 -24.01 3.25
CA LYS A 6 -2.12 -25.29 2.55
C LYS A 6 -2.94 -25.25 1.26
N ALA A 7 -4.14 -24.69 1.30
CA ALA A 7 -4.97 -24.54 0.11
C ALA A 7 -4.34 -23.59 -0.91
N LEU A 8 -3.85 -22.42 -0.46
CA LEU A 8 -3.23 -21.40 -1.32
C LEU A 8 -1.99 -21.91 -2.05
N TYR A 9 -1.16 -22.72 -1.41
CA TYR A 9 0.06 -23.28 -2.00
C TYR A 9 -0.12 -24.66 -2.62
N SER A 10 -1.34 -25.19 -2.69
CA SER A 10 -1.63 -26.44 -3.39
C SER A 10 -1.76 -26.22 -4.90
N ASP A 11 -1.74 -27.30 -5.68
CA ASP A 11 -1.93 -27.27 -7.14
C ASP A 11 -3.34 -26.82 -7.56
N HIS A 12 -4.34 -26.96 -6.67
CA HIS A 12 -5.75 -26.60 -6.92
C HIS A 12 -6.17 -25.36 -6.12
N PHE A 13 -5.24 -24.44 -5.88
CA PHE A 13 -5.46 -23.26 -5.05
C PHE A 13 -6.61 -22.35 -5.53
N ASP A 14 -6.86 -22.29 -6.82
CA ASP A 14 -7.86 -21.48 -7.51
C ASP A 14 -9.22 -22.19 -7.66
N ASP A 15 -9.35 -23.43 -7.20
CA ASP A 15 -10.63 -24.13 -7.19
C ASP A 15 -11.65 -23.35 -6.32
N PRO A 16 -12.84 -23.05 -6.86
CA PRO A 16 -13.81 -22.19 -6.17
C PRO A 16 -14.36 -22.78 -4.87
N ASN A 17 -14.32 -24.10 -4.69
CA ASN A 17 -14.95 -24.80 -3.58
C ASN A 17 -13.93 -25.31 -2.53
N THR A 18 -12.73 -25.65 -2.97
CA THR A 18 -11.70 -26.30 -2.15
C THR A 18 -10.42 -25.47 -2.02
N GLY A 19 -10.23 -24.48 -2.90
CA GLY A 19 -9.09 -23.59 -2.91
C GLY A 19 -9.15 -22.49 -1.85
N TYR A 20 -8.28 -21.49 -2.00
CA TYR A 20 -8.10 -20.41 -1.01
C TYR A 20 -9.39 -19.60 -0.77
N ARG A 21 -10.27 -19.53 -1.77
CA ARG A 21 -11.53 -18.76 -1.74
C ARG A 21 -12.51 -19.27 -0.67
N LYS A 22 -12.35 -20.52 -0.22
CA LYS A 22 -13.08 -21.08 0.92
C LYS A 22 -12.72 -20.40 2.25
N TYR A 23 -11.47 -19.95 2.37
CA TYR A 23 -10.89 -19.53 3.64
C TYR A 23 -10.80 -18.02 3.83
N ILE A 24 -10.66 -17.25 2.76
CA ILE A 24 -10.47 -15.79 2.84
C ILE A 24 -11.56 -15.02 2.09
N ASP A 25 -11.85 -13.83 2.56
CA ASP A 25 -12.55 -12.83 1.78
C ASP A 25 -11.57 -12.18 0.80
N ALA A 26 -11.55 -12.67 -0.44
CA ALA A 26 -10.63 -12.20 -1.47
C ALA A 26 -10.71 -10.69 -1.72
N ARG A 27 -11.90 -10.11 -1.55
CA ARG A 27 -12.13 -8.68 -1.72
C ARG A 27 -11.39 -7.84 -0.68
N SER A 28 -11.42 -8.23 0.60
CA SER A 28 -10.70 -7.52 1.66
C SER A 28 -9.18 -7.57 1.44
N PHE A 29 -8.64 -8.70 0.98
CA PHE A 29 -7.25 -8.84 0.60
C PHE A 29 -6.87 -7.92 -0.57
N ALA A 30 -7.71 -7.88 -1.61
CA ALA A 30 -7.51 -6.99 -2.75
C ALA A 30 -7.56 -5.51 -2.35
N LYS A 31 -8.50 -5.11 -1.49
CA LYS A 31 -8.58 -3.74 -0.96
C LYS A 31 -7.33 -3.36 -0.17
N TRP A 32 -6.87 -4.25 0.72
CA TRP A 32 -5.66 -4.01 1.50
C TRP A 32 -4.45 -3.87 0.58
N TYR A 33 -4.30 -4.75 -0.41
CA TYR A 33 -3.22 -4.67 -1.40
C TYR A 33 -3.20 -3.33 -2.11
N ILE A 34 -4.35 -2.91 -2.66
CA ILE A 34 -4.47 -1.64 -3.38
C ILE A 34 -4.11 -0.46 -2.48
N LEU A 35 -4.53 -0.47 -1.21
CA LEU A 35 -4.17 0.58 -0.27
C LEU A 35 -2.66 0.68 -0.05
N GLN A 36 -1.99 -0.45 0.18
CA GLN A 36 -0.54 -0.47 0.37
C GLN A 36 0.22 -0.03 -0.88
N GLU A 37 -0.20 -0.52 -2.05
CA GLU A 37 0.41 -0.13 -3.34
C GLU A 37 0.22 1.34 -3.66
N THR A 38 -0.97 1.88 -3.38
CA THR A 38 -1.31 3.28 -3.69
C THR A 38 -0.41 4.24 -2.91
N LEU A 39 -0.14 3.92 -1.64
CA LEU A 39 0.70 4.76 -0.78
C LEU A 39 2.19 4.38 -0.88
N GLY A 40 2.54 3.28 -1.55
CA GLY A 40 3.93 2.81 -1.65
C GLY A 40 4.52 2.51 -0.28
N ASN A 41 3.76 1.81 0.58
CA ASN A 41 4.18 1.51 1.94
C ASN A 41 5.40 0.56 1.94
N ALA A 42 6.51 1.01 2.53
CA ALA A 42 7.78 0.30 2.57
C ALA A 42 7.77 -0.90 3.54
N GLU A 43 6.98 -0.83 4.61
CA GLU A 43 6.90 -1.87 5.65
C GLU A 43 5.44 -2.12 6.05
N PRO A 44 4.63 -2.71 5.16
CA PRO A 44 3.24 -2.91 5.46
C PRO A 44 3.06 -4.03 6.51
N ASN A 45 2.29 -3.73 7.55
CA ASN A 45 1.94 -4.70 8.60
C ASN A 45 0.59 -5.37 8.32
N PRO A 46 0.56 -6.69 8.05
CA PRO A 46 -0.69 -7.40 7.80
C PRO A 46 -1.46 -7.68 9.09
N TYR A 47 -2.72 -7.28 9.12
CA TYR A 47 -3.67 -7.66 10.15
C TYR A 47 -4.80 -8.48 9.53
N TYR A 48 -5.17 -9.56 10.22
CA TYR A 48 -6.23 -10.44 9.79
C TYR A 48 -7.30 -10.52 10.87
N VAL A 49 -8.56 -10.42 10.45
CA VAL A 49 -9.73 -10.53 11.32
C VAL A 49 -10.55 -11.73 10.89
N LEU A 50 -10.94 -12.53 11.88
CA LEU A 50 -11.88 -13.61 11.70
C LEU A 50 -13.16 -13.25 12.47
N GLN A 51 -14.19 -12.80 11.73
CA GLN A 51 -15.44 -12.31 12.33
C GLN A 51 -16.23 -13.38 13.08
N SER A 52 -16.09 -14.64 12.67
CA SER A 52 -16.69 -15.79 13.36
C SER A 52 -15.90 -17.05 13.08
N ARG A 53 -16.06 -18.09 13.91
CA ARG A 53 -15.34 -19.37 13.75
C ARG A 53 -15.57 -20.07 12.40
N THR A 54 -16.67 -19.77 11.73
CA THR A 54 -17.04 -20.30 10.41
C THR A 54 -16.93 -19.26 9.31
N GLY A 55 -16.55 -18.02 9.66
CA GLY A 55 -16.37 -16.92 8.72
C GLY A 55 -15.09 -17.08 7.91
N LYS A 56 -14.95 -16.20 6.93
CA LYS A 56 -13.71 -16.09 6.16
C LYS A 56 -12.76 -15.15 6.87
N LEU A 57 -11.46 -15.38 6.66
CA LEU A 57 -10.43 -14.45 7.11
C LEU A 57 -10.47 -13.20 6.24
N GLU A 58 -10.50 -12.04 6.88
CA GLU A 58 -10.52 -10.74 6.21
C GLU A 58 -9.26 -9.94 6.56
N MET A 59 -8.83 -9.04 5.68
CA MET A 59 -7.58 -8.29 5.86
C MET A 59 -7.85 -6.80 6.14
N TYR A 60 -7.79 -6.44 7.43
CA TYR A 60 -7.93 -5.09 8.00
C TYR A 60 -7.68 -5.16 9.52
N PRO A 61 -7.54 -4.01 10.24
CA PRO A 61 -7.41 -2.65 9.73
C PRO A 61 -6.09 -2.43 8.97
N ALA A 62 -6.03 -1.30 8.26
CA ALA A 62 -4.76 -0.77 7.80
C ALA A 62 -4.03 -0.10 8.98
N TRP A 63 -2.70 -0.23 9.02
CA TRP A 63 -1.87 0.29 10.10
C TRP A 63 -0.43 0.55 9.59
N ASP A 64 0.32 1.44 10.27
CA ASP A 64 1.70 1.88 9.97
C ASP A 64 1.90 2.37 8.53
N PHE A 65 1.81 3.69 8.32
CA PHE A 65 2.02 4.32 7.02
C PHE A 65 3.02 5.49 7.07
N GLU A 66 3.77 5.64 8.16
CA GLU A 66 4.81 6.66 8.29
C GLU A 66 5.95 6.48 7.26
N TRP A 67 6.14 5.26 6.77
CA TRP A 67 7.15 4.90 5.77
C TRP A 67 6.51 4.67 4.40
N SER A 68 5.68 5.63 4.00
CA SER A 68 4.96 5.65 2.72
C SER A 68 5.29 6.93 1.94
N LEU A 69 4.63 7.12 0.80
CA LEU A 69 4.70 8.34 -0.01
C LEU A 69 6.12 8.73 -0.46
N GLY A 70 6.97 7.74 -0.73
CA GLY A 70 8.31 7.97 -1.24
C GLY A 70 9.39 8.28 -0.18
N LEU A 71 9.02 8.33 1.10
CA LEU A 71 9.91 8.85 2.13
C LEU A 71 10.95 7.85 2.66
N ALA A 72 10.67 6.55 2.67
CA ALA A 72 11.50 5.56 3.36
C ALA A 72 12.42 4.74 2.45
N TYR A 73 13.55 4.26 2.97
CA TYR A 73 14.48 3.35 2.29
C TYR A 73 14.14 1.90 2.58
N ARG A 74 14.25 1.08 1.54
CA ARG A 74 14.43 -0.36 1.67
C ARG A 74 15.43 -0.82 0.61
N GLU A 75 16.30 -1.76 0.98
CA GLU A 75 17.31 -2.31 0.07
C GLU A 75 16.73 -2.58 -1.33
N ASN A 76 17.48 -2.16 -2.36
CA ASN A 76 17.14 -2.21 -3.78
C ASN A 76 16.13 -1.20 -4.33
N ASN A 77 15.65 -0.18 -3.58
CA ASN A 77 14.95 1.02 -4.10
C ASN A 77 13.70 0.83 -4.99
N ARG A 78 13.24 -0.40 -5.24
CA ARG A 78 12.28 -0.69 -6.33
C ARG A 78 10.83 -0.38 -5.99
N TRP A 79 10.49 -0.13 -4.73
CA TRP A 79 9.10 -0.08 -4.26
C TRP A 79 8.59 1.32 -3.96
N ILE A 80 9.50 2.19 -3.54
CA ILE A 80 9.19 3.46 -2.87
C ILE A 80 9.46 4.63 -3.83
N LEU A 81 9.95 4.39 -5.04
CA LEU A 81 10.15 5.42 -6.07
C LEU A 81 9.48 4.97 -7.38
N PRO A 82 8.70 5.84 -8.06
CA PRO A 82 8.17 5.53 -9.38
C PRO A 82 9.26 5.65 -10.46
N PRO A 83 9.23 4.82 -11.54
CA PRO A 83 8.39 3.64 -11.73
C PRO A 83 9.00 2.40 -11.06
N ALA A 84 8.18 1.66 -10.30
CA ALA A 84 8.57 0.35 -9.79
C ALA A 84 8.58 -0.68 -10.92
N THR A 85 9.56 -1.58 -10.94
CA THR A 85 9.75 -2.52 -12.07
C THR A 85 8.80 -3.74 -12.04
N SER A 86 8.08 -3.97 -10.94
CA SER A 86 7.01 -4.98 -10.84
C SER A 86 6.23 -4.82 -9.52
N PRO A 87 4.88 -4.79 -9.55
CA PRO A 87 4.04 -4.71 -8.35
C PRO A 87 4.04 -6.01 -7.52
N VAL A 88 4.42 -7.16 -8.11
CA VAL A 88 4.37 -8.48 -7.42
C VAL A 88 5.73 -8.86 -6.81
N ALA A 89 6.84 -8.36 -7.36
CA ALA A 89 8.16 -8.90 -7.07
C ALA A 89 8.76 -8.49 -5.70
N HIS A 90 8.27 -7.43 -5.02
CA HIS A 90 8.89 -7.03 -3.74
C HIS A 90 8.00 -6.64 -2.54
N LEU A 91 6.67 -6.85 -2.59
CA LEU A 91 5.83 -7.18 -1.40
C LEU A 91 6.32 -8.47 -0.73
N TYR A 92 7.14 -9.22 -1.48
CA TYR A 92 7.72 -10.54 -1.23
C TYR A 92 8.30 -10.75 0.17
N HIS A 93 8.80 -9.71 0.82
CA HIS A 93 9.53 -9.93 2.06
C HIS A 93 8.67 -10.11 3.31
N ARG A 94 7.36 -9.84 3.27
CA ARG A 94 6.49 -10.11 4.44
C ARG A 94 5.08 -10.61 4.13
N ASN A 95 4.50 -10.35 2.96
CA ASN A 95 3.14 -10.81 2.66
C ASN A 95 3.15 -11.88 1.58
N VAL A 96 3.40 -13.10 2.03
CA VAL A 96 3.70 -14.29 1.21
C VAL A 96 2.54 -14.76 0.32
N TYR A 97 1.35 -14.16 0.43
CA TYR A 97 0.14 -14.64 -0.26
C TYR A 97 -0.08 -14.04 -1.65
N PHE A 98 0.25 -12.77 -1.87
CA PHE A 98 -0.21 -12.06 -3.08
C PHE A 98 0.41 -12.59 -4.37
N SER A 99 1.68 -13.00 -4.36
CA SER A 99 2.31 -13.61 -5.55
C SER A 99 1.59 -14.86 -6.03
N ARG A 100 0.95 -15.59 -5.12
CA ARG A 100 0.13 -16.76 -5.44
C ARG A 100 -1.31 -16.37 -5.78
N LEU A 101 -1.90 -15.43 -5.04
CA LEU A 101 -3.26 -14.93 -5.32
C LEU A 101 -3.36 -14.32 -6.73
N PHE A 102 -2.38 -13.55 -7.17
CA PHE A 102 -2.36 -12.95 -8.52
C PHE A 102 -2.17 -13.96 -9.66
N GLN A 103 -1.94 -15.24 -9.38
CA GLN A 103 -1.97 -16.30 -10.40
C GLN A 103 -3.39 -16.78 -10.70
N ASP A 104 -4.38 -16.44 -9.85
CA ASP A 104 -5.79 -16.74 -10.07
C ASP A 104 -6.47 -15.56 -10.79
N PRO A 105 -7.01 -15.74 -12.01
CA PRO A 105 -7.75 -14.69 -12.73
C PRO A 105 -8.92 -14.08 -11.94
N TYR A 106 -9.54 -14.84 -11.03
CA TYR A 106 -10.59 -14.32 -10.15
C TYR A 106 -10.08 -13.25 -9.20
N PHE A 107 -8.90 -13.43 -8.61
CA PHE A 107 -8.31 -12.43 -7.73
C PHE A 107 -7.89 -11.17 -8.50
N VAL A 108 -7.33 -11.36 -9.69
CA VAL A 108 -6.94 -10.26 -10.60
C VAL A 108 -8.17 -9.39 -10.93
N ASP A 109 -9.30 -10.01 -11.29
CA ASP A 109 -10.54 -9.31 -11.59
C ASP A 109 -11.07 -8.51 -10.38
N ILE A 110 -11.07 -9.11 -9.19
CA ILE A 110 -11.45 -8.40 -7.95
C ILE A 110 -10.55 -7.18 -7.73
N ALA A 111 -9.23 -7.32 -7.86
CA ALA A 111 -8.31 -6.22 -7.65
C ALA A 111 -8.52 -5.08 -8.67
N LYS A 112 -8.74 -5.42 -9.96
CA LYS A 112 -9.12 -4.43 -11.00
C LYS A 112 -10.42 -3.71 -10.64
N GLN A 113 -11.43 -4.43 -10.15
CA GLN A 113 -12.71 -3.84 -9.76
C GLN A 113 -12.59 -2.91 -8.56
N GLU A 114 -11.84 -3.30 -7.52
CA GLU A 114 -11.62 -2.44 -6.36
C GLU A 114 -10.79 -1.19 -6.74
N TRP A 115 -9.82 -1.31 -7.64
CA TRP A 115 -9.06 -0.16 -8.14
C TRP A 115 -9.96 0.83 -8.89
N LYS A 116 -10.82 0.33 -9.79
CA LYS A 116 -11.78 1.17 -10.52
C LYS A 116 -12.71 1.96 -9.59
N LYS A 117 -13.08 1.38 -8.44
CA LYS A 117 -13.94 2.05 -7.44
C LYS A 117 -13.22 3.21 -6.73
N VAL A 118 -11.91 3.12 -6.52
CA VAL A 118 -11.18 4.11 -5.70
C VAL A 118 -10.42 5.14 -6.52
N LYS A 119 -9.91 4.79 -7.72
CA LYS A 119 -8.97 5.63 -8.46
C LYS A 119 -9.48 7.04 -8.77
N GLY A 120 -10.78 7.20 -9.04
CA GLY A 120 -11.39 8.51 -9.30
C GLY A 120 -11.48 9.41 -8.06
N HIS A 121 -11.35 8.84 -6.86
CA HIS A 121 -11.34 9.58 -5.61
C HIS A 121 -9.94 9.95 -5.15
N LEU A 122 -8.89 9.27 -5.60
CA LEU A 122 -7.51 9.50 -5.15
C LEU A 122 -6.99 10.93 -5.40
N PRO A 123 -7.38 11.65 -6.49
CA PRO A 123 -7.00 13.05 -6.65
C PRO A 123 -7.46 13.95 -5.50
N VAL A 124 -8.51 13.59 -4.74
CA VAL A 124 -8.95 14.39 -3.57
C VAL A 124 -7.94 14.35 -2.43
N LEU A 125 -7.07 13.34 -2.39
CA LEU A 125 -6.12 13.16 -1.30
C LEU A 125 -5.06 14.27 -1.28
N THR A 126 -4.67 14.81 -2.44
CA THR A 126 -3.71 15.94 -2.50
C THR A 126 -4.33 17.23 -1.94
N THR A 127 -5.63 17.43 -2.13
CA THR A 127 -6.40 18.50 -1.46
C THR A 127 -6.42 18.27 0.05
N ILE A 128 -6.76 17.05 0.51
CA ILE A 128 -6.77 16.71 1.94
C ILE A 128 -5.38 16.93 2.56
N MET A 129 -4.30 16.53 1.87
CA MET A 129 -2.92 16.78 2.33
C MET A 129 -2.65 18.28 2.51
N SER A 130 -3.10 19.11 1.55
CA SER A 130 -2.98 20.57 1.64
C SER A 130 -3.73 21.13 2.84
N GLU A 131 -4.98 20.69 3.05
CA GLU A 131 -5.79 21.08 4.22
C GLU A 131 -5.13 20.66 5.53
N LYS A 132 -4.59 19.44 5.61
CA LYS A 132 -3.91 18.96 6.82
C LYS A 132 -2.62 19.73 7.10
N ALA A 133 -1.83 20.04 6.06
CA ALA A 133 -0.63 20.87 6.19
C ALA A 133 -0.97 22.28 6.73
N GLU A 134 -2.03 22.90 6.19
CA GLU A 134 -2.50 24.21 6.64
C GLU A 134 -3.00 24.19 8.10
N ASN A 135 -3.71 23.12 8.48
CA ASN A 135 -4.20 22.93 9.84
C ASN A 135 -3.06 22.85 10.88
N ILE A 136 -1.88 22.38 10.49
CA ILE A 136 -0.72 22.25 11.38
C ILE A 136 0.36 23.32 11.14
N ARG A 137 0.10 24.36 10.34
CA ARG A 137 1.11 25.36 9.93
C ARG A 137 1.91 25.99 11.09
N PHE A 138 1.26 26.22 12.23
CA PHE A 138 1.92 26.77 13.42
C PHE A 138 2.63 25.70 14.24
N ALA A 139 2.05 24.50 14.33
CA ALA A 139 2.61 23.39 15.10
C ALA A 139 3.92 22.90 14.46
N GLN A 140 3.95 22.74 13.13
CA GLN A 140 5.15 22.36 12.40
C GLN A 140 6.27 23.39 12.57
N ASN A 141 5.96 24.70 12.54
CA ASN A 141 6.96 25.75 12.71
C ASN A 141 7.60 25.69 14.12
N LYS A 142 6.78 25.50 15.17
CA LYS A 142 7.28 25.28 16.53
C LYS A 142 8.11 23.99 16.63
N ASN A 143 7.69 22.92 15.96
CA ASN A 143 8.41 21.66 15.91
C ASN A 143 9.82 21.85 15.33
N PHE A 144 9.94 22.42 14.14
CA PHE A 144 11.25 22.59 13.49
C PHE A 144 12.13 23.68 14.13
N SER A 145 11.53 24.63 14.87
CA SER A 145 12.28 25.56 15.71
C SER A 145 12.92 24.85 16.92
N ARG A 146 12.22 23.88 17.52
CA ARG A 146 12.72 23.09 18.65
C ARG A 146 13.67 21.98 18.21
N TRP A 147 13.34 21.32 17.10
CA TRP A 147 14.09 20.23 16.51
C TRP A 147 14.47 20.61 15.07
N PRO A 148 15.64 21.25 14.86
CA PRO A 148 16.05 21.74 13.54
C PRO A 148 16.54 20.58 12.66
N ILE A 149 15.59 19.80 12.15
CA ILE A 149 15.83 18.58 11.36
C ILE A 149 15.55 18.73 9.86
N LEU A 150 14.95 19.84 9.42
CA LEU A 150 14.84 20.16 7.98
C LEU A 150 16.25 20.21 7.35
N GLY A 151 16.35 19.79 6.09
CA GLY A 151 17.61 19.70 5.34
C GLY A 151 18.53 18.53 5.75
N LYS A 152 18.04 17.61 6.59
CA LYS A 152 18.80 16.44 7.10
C LYS A 152 18.09 15.13 6.76
N TYR A 153 18.88 14.08 6.55
CA TYR A 153 18.36 12.71 6.54
C TYR A 153 18.02 12.28 7.96
N ILE A 154 16.82 11.72 8.16
CA ILE A 154 16.32 11.29 9.46
C ILE A 154 15.81 9.85 9.34
N SER A 155 16.25 8.98 10.25
CA SER A 155 15.84 7.57 10.29
C SER A 155 16.02 6.88 8.93
N VAL A 156 14.99 6.21 8.42
CA VAL A 156 14.95 5.54 7.11
C VAL A 156 14.76 6.50 5.92
N GLY A 157 14.82 7.82 6.11
CA GLY A 157 14.55 8.82 5.07
C GLY A 157 15.43 8.69 3.82
N LEU A 158 14.81 8.54 2.64
CA LEU A 158 15.46 8.49 1.32
C LEU A 158 15.76 9.86 0.72
N VAL A 159 14.90 10.81 1.05
CA VAL A 159 14.92 12.18 0.57
C VAL A 159 14.97 13.09 1.79
N LYS A 160 15.38 14.34 1.54
CA LYS A 160 15.37 15.39 2.54
C LYS A 160 14.99 16.68 1.84
N PHE A 161 14.31 17.53 2.56
CA PHE A 161 13.87 18.82 2.05
C PHE A 161 14.26 19.92 3.03
N ASP A 162 14.60 21.09 2.50
CA ASP A 162 15.07 22.21 3.31
C ASP A 162 13.89 22.94 3.98
N THR A 163 12.68 22.72 3.48
CA THR A 163 11.46 23.34 3.97
C THR A 163 10.33 22.33 4.20
N TRP A 164 9.40 22.68 5.11
CA TRP A 164 8.17 21.92 5.33
C TRP A 164 7.26 21.88 4.08
N GLU A 165 7.26 22.95 3.29
CA GLU A 165 6.42 23.03 2.09
C GLU A 165 6.89 22.02 1.03
N GLU A 166 8.20 21.84 0.86
CA GLU A 166 8.76 20.83 -0.02
C GLU A 166 8.41 19.41 0.41
N GLU A 167 8.43 19.08 1.72
CA GLU A 167 7.95 17.78 2.23
C GLU A 167 6.50 17.49 1.80
N VAL A 168 5.63 18.50 1.95
CA VAL A 168 4.20 18.38 1.60
C VAL A 168 4.02 18.25 0.08
N ASN A 169 4.77 19.00 -0.70
CA ASN A 169 4.69 18.97 -2.17
C ASN A 169 5.20 17.63 -2.71
N TYR A 170 6.32 17.13 -2.19
CA TYR A 170 6.85 15.82 -2.56
C TYR A 170 5.85 14.70 -2.33
N ALA A 171 5.19 14.68 -1.16
CA ALA A 171 4.19 13.65 -0.85
C ALA A 171 3.02 13.63 -1.85
N LYS A 172 2.58 14.82 -2.32
CA LYS A 172 1.53 14.95 -3.33
C LYS A 172 2.01 14.49 -4.70
N GLU A 173 3.17 14.96 -5.14
CA GLU A 173 3.77 14.60 -6.43
C GLU A 173 4.03 13.09 -6.52
N PHE A 174 4.54 12.49 -5.44
CA PHE A 174 4.71 11.05 -5.34
C PHE A 174 3.37 10.33 -5.51
N LEU A 175 2.33 10.74 -4.77
CA LEU A 175 1.03 10.09 -4.84
C LEU A 175 0.44 10.17 -6.26
N ASP A 176 0.51 11.34 -6.90
CA ASP A 176 0.01 11.54 -8.26
C ASP A 176 0.77 10.63 -9.25
N ALA A 177 2.09 10.59 -9.18
CA ALA A 177 2.92 9.72 -10.01
C ALA A 177 2.63 8.23 -9.75
N ARG A 178 2.46 7.84 -8.48
CA ARG A 178 2.16 6.45 -8.09
C ARG A 178 0.80 6.00 -8.58
N VAL A 179 -0.22 6.87 -8.50
CA VAL A 179 -1.57 6.58 -9.01
C VAL A 179 -1.57 6.39 -10.53
N GLN A 180 -0.84 7.24 -11.27
CA GLN A 180 -0.71 7.09 -12.72
C GLN A 180 -0.01 5.78 -13.10
N TRP A 181 1.10 5.46 -12.43
CA TRP A 181 1.81 4.20 -12.63
C TRP A 181 0.92 2.99 -12.29
N LEU A 182 0.22 3.02 -11.16
CA LEU A 182 -0.64 1.92 -10.73
C LEU A 182 -1.83 1.72 -11.68
N ASP A 183 -2.42 2.79 -12.21
CA ASP A 183 -3.49 2.67 -13.22
C ASP A 183 -3.00 2.00 -14.50
N PHE A 184 -1.79 2.36 -14.96
CA PHE A 184 -1.14 1.73 -16.10
C PHE A 184 -0.86 0.24 -15.84
N GLU A 185 -0.22 -0.10 -14.72
CA GLU A 185 0.09 -1.50 -14.38
C GLU A 185 -1.18 -2.35 -14.28
N ILE A 186 -2.19 -1.88 -13.54
CA ILE A 186 -3.45 -2.62 -13.33
C ILE A 186 -4.19 -2.85 -14.64
N SER A 187 -4.08 -1.93 -15.61
CA SER A 187 -4.67 -2.11 -16.93
C SER A 187 -4.00 -3.23 -17.74
N ASN A 188 -2.75 -3.58 -17.41
CA ASN A 188 -1.94 -4.60 -18.08
C ASN A 188 -1.85 -5.93 -17.32
N TRP A 189 -2.46 -6.05 -16.13
CA TRP A 189 -2.58 -7.32 -15.41
C TRP A 189 -3.40 -8.36 -16.17
#